data_AF-A0A7Z8E1W4-F1
#
_entry.id   AF-A0A7Z8E1W4-F1
#
_cell.length_a   1.000
_cell.length_b   1.000
_cell.length_c   1.000
_cell.angle_alpha   90.00
_cell.angle_beta   90.00
_cell.angle_gamma   90.00
#
_symmetry.space_group_name_H-M   'P 1'
#
loop_
_entity.id
_entity.type
_entity.pdbx_description
1 polymer ?
#
loop_
_entity_poly.entity_id
_entity_poly.type
_entity_poly.pdbx_seq_one_letter_code
_entity_poly.pdbx_strand_id
1 'polypeptide(L)'
;MKSLQLVKYDLISILKSPYTYLAFILVIGMTVFQASMMANYSSAHKVNIDMVFNLANWLFLFAGLLFIIKTITRDYSQGTIQLFMSRITSRMG
;
A
#
# COMPACT_ATOMS: atom_id res chain seq x y z
N MET A 1 26.49 -6.06 -1.11
CA MET A 1 25.88 -4.94 -0.37
C MET A 1 24.98 -5.55 0.69
N LYS A 2 24.73 -4.90 1.83
CA LYS A 2 23.83 -5.49 2.84
C LYS A 2 22.40 -5.36 2.31
N SER A 3 21.86 -6.37 1.63
CA SER A 3 20.47 -6.43 1.09
C SER A 3 19.42 -5.92 2.08
N LEU A 4 19.62 -6.23 3.36
CA LEU A 4 18.84 -5.77 4.50
C LEU A 4 18.77 -4.23 4.67
N GLN A 5 19.80 -3.49 4.25
CA GLN A 5 19.78 -2.02 4.27
C GLN A 5 18.87 -1.48 3.15
N LEU A 6 18.86 -2.11 1.98
CA LEU A 6 17.98 -1.70 0.87
C LEU A 6 16.51 -1.82 1.29
N VAL A 7 16.12 -2.98 1.83
CA VAL A 7 14.77 -3.24 2.34
C VAL A 7 14.36 -2.22 3.40
N LYS A 8 15.28 -1.84 4.31
CA LYS A 8 15.02 -0.80 5.31
C LYS A 8 14.73 0.56 4.67
N TYR A 9 15.50 0.96 3.66
CA TYR A 9 15.27 2.22 2.95
C TYR A 9 13.92 2.23 2.23
N ASP A 10 13.51 1.10 1.66
CA ASP A 10 12.22 0.95 0.97
C ASP A 10 11.05 1.11 1.94
N LEU A 11 11.12 0.41 3.08
CA LEU A 11 10.11 0.52 4.14
C LEU A 11 10.03 1.94 4.72
N ILE A 12 11.17 2.59 4.97
CA ILE A 12 11.20 3.98 5.45
C ILE A 12 10.61 4.94 4.42
N SER A 13 10.88 4.71 3.13
CA SER A 13 10.34 5.51 2.03
C SER A 13 8.82 5.40 1.96
N ILE A 14 8.27 4.19 2.13
CA ILE A 14 6.81 3.97 2.18
C ILE A 14 6.23 4.69 3.41
N LEU A 15 6.81 4.55 4.60
CA LEU A 15 6.27 5.12 5.84
C LEU A 15 6.39 6.66 5.93
N LYS A 16 7.39 7.26 5.27
CA LYS A 16 7.56 8.73 5.23
C LYS A 16 6.77 9.39 4.11
N SER A 17 6.30 8.64 3.12
CA SER A 17 5.63 9.23 1.96
C SER A 17 4.26 9.80 2.35
N PRO A 18 3.96 11.09 2.05
CA PRO A 18 2.65 11.68 2.34
C PRO A 18 1.51 10.94 1.62
N TYR A 19 1.80 10.35 0.45
CA TYR A 19 0.86 9.52 -0.30
C TYR A 19 0.41 8.27 0.46
N THR A 20 1.26 7.74 1.34
CA THR A 20 0.91 6.57 2.14
C THR A 20 -0.17 6.92 3.15
N TYR A 21 -0.03 8.06 3.83
CA TYR A 21 -1.04 8.57 4.76
C TYR A 21 -2.35 8.90 4.04
N LEU A 22 -2.29 9.52 2.86
CA LEU A 22 -3.48 9.78 2.04
C LEU A 22 -4.20 8.49 1.65
N ALA A 23 -3.46 7.45 1.25
CA ALA A 23 -4.05 6.15 0.92
C ALA A 23 -4.74 5.53 2.15
N PHE A 24 -4.12 5.57 3.33
CA PHE A 24 -4.76 5.07 4.56
C PHE A 24 -6.02 5.85 4.92
N ILE A 25 -6.00 7.18 4.83
CA ILE A 25 -7.18 8.02 5.08
C ILE A 25 -8.30 7.67 4.10
N LEU A 26 -7.99 7.46 2.82
CA LEU A 26 -8.99 7.08 1.83
C LEU A 26 -9.59 5.69 2.08
N VAL A 27 -8.75 4.69 2.37
CA VAL A 27 -9.23 3.32 2.64
C VAL A 27 -10.12 3.32 3.88
N ILE A 28 -9.65 3.89 4.99
CA ILE A 28 -10.40 3.95 6.25
C ILE A 28 -11.67 4.80 6.07
N GLY A 29 -11.56 5.96 5.42
CA GLY A 29 -12.68 6.86 5.17
C GLY A 29 -13.79 6.21 4.35
N MET A 30 -13.44 5.50 3.28
CA MET A 30 -14.39 4.75 2.45
C MET A 30 -15.08 3.62 3.23
N THR A 31 -14.34 2.87 4.05
CA THR A 31 -14.91 1.79 4.87
C THR A 31 -15.87 2.33 5.92
N VAL A 32 -15.50 3.40 6.63
CA VAL A 32 -16.34 4.04 7.65
C VAL A 32 -17.56 4.70 7.01
N PHE A 33 -17.39 5.32 5.85
CA PHE A 33 -18.50 5.90 5.08
C PHE A 33 -19.52 4.83 4.69
N GLN A 34 -19.06 3.70 4.14
CA GLN A 34 -19.96 2.59 3.78
C GLN A 34 -20.71 2.06 5.01
N ALA A 35 -20.01 1.82 6.12
CA ALA A 35 -20.61 1.31 7.34
C ALA A 35 -21.65 2.29 7.92
N SER A 36 -21.35 3.60 7.93
CA SER A 36 -22.26 4.62 8.43
C SER A 36 -23.49 4.82 7.52
N MET A 37 -23.32 4.77 6.20
CA MET A 37 -24.44 4.79 5.26
C MET A 37 -25.37 3.58 5.45
N MET A 38 -24.80 2.38 5.62
CA MET A 38 -25.59 1.17 5.87
C MET A 38 -26.31 1.21 7.23
N ALA A 39 -25.68 1.76 8.28
CA ALA A 39 -26.33 1.91 9.58
C ALA A 39 -27.52 2.88 9.55
N ASN A 40 -27.38 4.00 8.83
CA ASN A 40 -28.37 5.08 8.85
C ASN A 40 -29.48 4.91 7.80
N TYR A 41 -29.20 4.31 6.65
CA TYR A 41 -30.13 4.25 5.51
C TYR A 41 -30.64 2.85 5.17
N SER A 42 -30.15 1.79 5.82
CA SER A 42 -30.70 0.45 5.64
C SER A 42 -32.03 0.34 6.38
N SER A 43 -33.07 -0.19 5.73
CA SER A 43 -34.41 -0.39 6.30
C SER A 43 -34.42 -1.24 7.58
N ALA A 44 -33.36 -2.02 7.81
CA ALA A 44 -33.19 -2.83 9.00
C ALA A 44 -32.29 -2.19 10.07
N HIS A 45 -31.70 -1.01 9.82
CA HIS A 45 -30.64 -0.39 10.63
C HIS A 45 -29.53 -1.36 11.05
N LYS A 46 -29.26 -2.35 10.19
CA LYS A 46 -28.27 -3.41 10.42
C LYS A 46 -27.11 -3.22 9.48
N VAL A 47 -25.92 -3.16 10.06
CA VAL A 47 -24.66 -3.19 9.31
C VAL A 47 -24.35 -4.64 8.95
N ASN A 48 -24.25 -4.94 7.66
CA ASN A 48 -23.72 -6.22 7.21
C ASN A 48 -22.18 -6.18 7.33
N ILE A 49 -21.67 -6.83 8.36
CA ILE A 49 -20.24 -6.85 8.69
C ILE A 49 -19.44 -7.52 7.56
N ASP A 50 -19.95 -8.59 6.96
CA ASP A 50 -19.26 -9.30 5.88
C ASP A 50 -19.05 -8.38 4.66
N MET A 51 -20.06 -7.57 4.33
CA MET A 51 -19.96 -6.62 3.22
C MET A 51 -18.93 -5.51 3.49
N VAL A 52 -18.94 -4.94 4.70
CA VAL A 52 -17.97 -3.89 5.09
C VAL A 52 -16.55 -4.47 5.13
N PHE A 53 -16.39 -5.67 5.66
CA PHE A 53 -15.09 -6.35 5.74
C PHE A 53 -14.55 -6.69 4.35
N ASN A 54 -15.39 -7.21 3.44
CA ASN A 54 -14.96 -7.55 2.09
C ASN A 54 -14.54 -6.30 1.29
N LEU A 55 -15.27 -5.19 1.43
CA LEU A 55 -14.88 -3.91 0.84
C LEU A 55 -13.54 -3.41 1.39
N ALA A 56 -13.37 -3.43 2.72
CA ALA A 56 -12.12 -3.03 3.35
C ALA A 56 -10.95 -3.88 2.86
N ASN A 57 -11.12 -5.21 2.82
CA ASN A 57 -10.11 -6.14 2.33
C ASN A 57 -9.71 -5.82 0.88
N TRP A 58 -10.69 -5.62 -0.01
CA TRP A 58 -10.42 -5.28 -1.40
C TRP A 58 -9.65 -3.95 -1.55
N LEU A 59 -10.03 -2.92 -0.79
CA LEU A 59 -9.36 -1.62 -0.79
C LEU A 59 -7.92 -1.70 -0.24
N PHE A 60 -7.70 -2.46 0.82
CA PHE A 60 -6.37 -2.68 1.39
C PHE A 60 -5.47 -3.47 0.43
N LEU A 61 -5.99 -4.51 -0.22
CA LEU A 61 -5.24 -5.28 -1.22
C LEU A 61 -4.88 -4.41 -2.43
N PHE A 62 -5.81 -3.58 -2.89
CA PHE A 62 -5.56 -2.65 -3.98
C PHE A 62 -4.47 -1.62 -3.64
N ALA A 63 -4.57 -0.97 -2.48
CA ALA A 63 -3.54 -0.03 -2.01
C ALA A 63 -2.18 -0.72 -1.79
N GLY A 64 -2.18 -1.92 -1.21
CA GLY A 64 -0.99 -2.74 -1.01
C GLY A 64 -0.29 -3.08 -2.32
N LEU A 65 -1.03 -3.47 -3.35
CA LEU A 65 -0.48 -3.76 -4.68
C LEU A 65 0.21 -2.53 -5.29
N LEU A 66 -0.39 -1.35 -5.16
CA LEU A 66 0.21 -0.10 -5.66
C LEU A 66 1.53 0.23 -4.93
N PHE A 67 1.63 -0.03 -3.63
CA PHE A 67 2.91 0.12 -2.90
C PHE A 67 3.97 -0.85 -3.40
N ILE A 68 3.60 -2.10 -3.69
CA ILE A 68 4.53 -3.10 -4.24
C ILE A 68 5.04 -2.64 -5.61
N ILE A 69 4.15 -2.23 -6.51
CA ILE A 69 4.52 -1.74 -7.85
C ILE A 69 5.45 -0.53 -7.74
N LYS A 70 5.13 0.44 -6.88
CA LYS A 70 5.98 1.62 -6.64
C LYS A 70 7.37 1.24 -6.13
N THR A 71 7.46 0.21 -5.27
CA THR A 71 8.75 -0.27 -4.74
C THR A 71 9.61 -0.88 -5.82
N ILE A 72 9.04 -1.76 -6.66
CA ILE A 72 9.76 -2.40 -7.78
C ILE A 72 10.19 -1.38 -8.83
N THR A 73 9.29 -0.45 -9.19
CA THR A 73 9.52 0.50 -10.29
C THR A 73 10.37 1.70 -9.90
N ARG A 74 10.59 1.96 -8.60
CA ARG A 74 11.38 3.10 -8.13
C ARG A 74 12.78 3.12 -8.75
N ASP A 75 13.48 2.01 -8.73
CA ASP A 75 14.88 1.96 -9.14
C ASP A 75 15.02 2.05 -10.67
N TYR A 76 13.98 1.62 -11.41
CA TYR A 76 13.85 1.87 -12.85
C TYR A 76 13.55 3.36 -13.14
N SER A 77 12.64 3.96 -12.37
CA SER A 77 12.21 5.34 -12.56
C SER A 77 13.29 6.38 -12.23
N GLN A 78 14.19 6.09 -11.30
CA GLN A 78 15.24 7.03 -10.86
C GLN A 78 16.59 6.81 -11.56
N GLY A 79 16.70 5.80 -12.43
CA GLY A 79 17.96 5.47 -13.12
C GLY A 79 19.05 4.91 -12.19
N THR A 80 18.75 4.69 -10.91
CA THR A 80 19.69 4.21 -9.90
C THR A 80 20.03 2.73 -10.07
N ILE A 81 19.28 1.97 -10.88
CA ILE A 81 19.59 0.58 -11.24
C ILE A 81 21.02 0.40 -11.75
N GLN A 82 21.58 1.38 -12.46
CA GLN A 82 22.96 1.29 -12.95
C GLN A 82 24.00 1.27 -11.82
N LEU A 83 23.72 1.92 -10.69
CA LEU A 83 24.56 1.87 -9.49
C LEU A 83 24.46 0.50 -8.78
N PHE A 84 23.31 -0.16 -8.87
CA PHE A 84 23.07 -1.47 -8.26
C PHE A 84 23.57 -2.65 -9.11
N MET A 85 23.48 -2.59 -10.44
CA MET A 85 23.81 -3.70 -11.35
C MET A 85 25.25 -3.67 -11.90
N SER A 86 26.18 -3.02 -11.21
CA SER A 86 27.57 -2.85 -11.65
C SER A 86 28.46 -4.10 -11.52
N ARG A 87 28.12 -5.08 -10.67
CA ARG A 87 28.83 -6.37 -10.55
C ARG A 87 27.86 -7.54 -10.38
N ILE A 88 28.24 -8.75 -10.81
CA ILE A 88 27.40 -9.96 -10.70
C ILE A 88 27.02 -10.26 -9.24
N THR A 89 27.95 -10.02 -8.30
CA THR A 89 27.72 -10.18 -6.85
C THR A 89 26.72 -9.18 -6.25
N SER A 90 26.45 -8.05 -6.92
CA SER A 90 25.41 -7.09 -6.51
C SER A 90 24.08 -7.29 -7.26
N ARG A 91 24.04 -8.14 -8.29
CA ARG A 91 22.82 -8.53 -9.03
C ARG A 91 22.04 -9.68 -8.40
N MET A 92 22.72 -10.57 -7.67
CA MET A 92 22.12 -11.78 -7.07
C MET A 92 21.89 -11.69 -5.54
N GLY A 93 22.21 -10.56 -4.91
CA GLY A 93 22.14 -10.40 -3.45
C GLY A 93 21.29 -9.22 -3.00
#